data_AF-A0AA42HS07-F1
#
_entry.id   AF-A0AA42HS07-F1
#
_cell.length_a   1.000
_cell.length_b   1.000
_cell.length_c   1.000
_cell.angle_alpha   90.00
_cell.angle_beta   90.00
_cell.angle_gamma   90.00
#
_symmetry.space_group_name_H-M   'P 1'
#
loop_
_entity.id
_entity.type
_entity.pdbx_description
1 polymer ?
#
loop_
_entity_poly.entity_id
_entity_poly.type
_entity_poly.pdbx_seq_one_letter_code
_entity_poly.pdbx_strand_id
1 'polypeptide(L)'
;MPQPSPRSPGRSVFRAALTTLALLVACAIGFFIWQDFYPVQSADGWSYDVIHEDVQKAASLVPLPDGGLLVSQELKNDKGNILHIAADGKRRVMIDGLSKPDGMIAARGGWVFSQETANRPVQLLKDGKVSDLFTGNSVQGLWDDGDYLYAIEDNRENGRLLRYRWSDGELTVLREHLRETESITRCTDGSLLYTEKKKGVIHRFSDDGKDPVLLAGLNQPTFLMCDARGLWISEDSTHRARLLLWDGKGEPRAILSFLKAPQSIVPDGKGGYLL
;
A
#
# COMPACT_ATOMS: atom_id res chain seq x y z
N MET A 1 -15.09 77.90 4.73
CA MET A 1 -14.39 76.75 4.10
C MET A 1 -14.24 75.66 5.15
N PRO A 2 -14.82 74.47 4.98
CA PRO A 2 -14.63 73.37 5.92
C PRO A 2 -13.33 72.63 5.61
N GLN A 3 -12.51 72.37 6.64
CA GLN A 3 -11.30 71.55 6.52
C GLN A 3 -11.65 70.07 6.28
N PRO A 4 -10.92 69.36 5.40
CA PRO A 4 -11.13 67.93 5.20
C PRO A 4 -10.62 67.14 6.41
N SER A 5 -11.47 66.25 6.91
CA SER A 5 -11.15 65.31 7.99
C SER A 5 -10.05 64.33 7.55
N PRO A 6 -9.06 64.00 8.40
CA PRO A 6 -8.01 63.06 8.03
C PRO A 6 -8.60 61.66 7.84
N ARG A 7 -8.38 61.04 6.67
CA ARG A 7 -8.72 59.63 6.42
C ARG A 7 -7.93 58.76 7.40
N SER A 8 -8.61 57.92 8.18
CA SER A 8 -7.94 57.07 9.16
C SER A 8 -7.07 56.00 8.47
N PRO A 9 -5.74 56.01 8.68
CA PRO A 9 -4.83 55.08 7.99
C PRO A 9 -5.11 53.60 8.33
N GLY A 10 -5.70 53.34 9.50
CA GLY A 10 -6.03 51.98 9.96
C GLY A 10 -7.05 51.24 9.10
N ARG A 11 -7.99 51.92 8.43
CA ARG A 11 -9.01 51.26 7.59
C ARG A 11 -8.43 50.67 6.29
N SER A 12 -7.43 51.34 5.71
CA SER A 12 -6.77 50.88 4.47
C SER A 12 -5.85 49.69 4.75
N VAL A 13 -5.10 49.75 5.85
CA VAL A 13 -4.21 48.67 6.28
C VAL A 13 -5.02 47.43 6.68
N PHE A 14 -6.13 47.61 7.40
CA PHE A 14 -7.00 46.51 7.80
C PHE A 14 -7.67 45.83 6.59
N ARG A 15 -8.14 46.60 5.60
CA ARG A 15 -8.68 46.06 4.35
C ARG A 15 -7.63 45.30 3.55
N ALA A 16 -6.41 45.85 3.44
CA ALA A 16 -5.30 45.19 2.77
C ALA A 16 -4.94 43.86 3.46
N ALA A 17 -4.88 43.85 4.80
CA ALA A 17 -4.64 42.63 5.57
C ALA A 17 -5.74 41.57 5.37
N LEU A 18 -7.02 41.98 5.37
CA LEU A 18 -8.15 41.11 5.06
C LEU A 18 -8.09 40.52 3.64
N THR A 19 -7.75 41.33 2.64
CA THR A 19 -7.61 40.84 1.26
C THR A 19 -6.44 39.87 1.11
N THR A 20 -5.31 40.15 1.76
CA THR A 20 -4.15 39.24 1.74
C THR A 20 -4.49 37.92 2.42
N LEU A 21 -5.16 37.96 3.58
CA LEU A 21 -5.61 36.75 4.26
C LEU A 21 -6.61 35.96 3.41
N ALA A 22 -7.57 36.63 2.79
CA ALA A 22 -8.54 35.99 1.88
C ALA A 22 -7.85 35.33 0.68
N LEU A 23 -6.84 35.99 0.08
CA LEU A 23 -6.05 35.40 -1.00
C LEU A 23 -5.27 34.16 -0.52
N LEU A 24 -4.64 34.23 0.64
CA LEU A 24 -3.90 33.09 1.20
C LEU A 24 -4.84 31.90 1.45
N VAL A 25 -6.02 32.15 2.00
CA VAL A 25 -7.05 31.11 2.20
C VAL A 25 -7.51 30.54 0.86
N ALA A 26 -7.80 31.39 -0.14
CA ALA A 26 -8.21 30.93 -1.47
C ALA A 26 -7.12 30.09 -2.15
N CYS A 27 -5.85 30.50 -2.07
CA CYS A 27 -4.72 29.73 -2.58
C CYS A 27 -4.56 28.40 -1.86
N ALA A 28 -4.72 28.37 -0.53
CA ALA A 28 -4.66 27.14 0.25
C ALA A 28 -5.78 26.17 -0.15
N ILE A 29 -7.02 26.66 -0.26
CA ILE A 29 -8.16 25.85 -0.74
C ILE A 29 -7.89 25.33 -2.15
N GLY A 30 -7.44 26.20 -3.07
CA GLY A 30 -7.10 25.80 -4.43
C GLY A 30 -6.01 24.73 -4.49
N PHE A 31 -5.00 24.82 -3.61
CA PHE A 31 -3.94 23.82 -3.50
C PHE A 31 -4.45 22.48 -2.99
N PHE A 32 -5.31 22.45 -1.97
CA PHE A 32 -5.89 21.19 -1.46
C PHE A 32 -6.85 20.55 -2.46
N ILE A 33 -7.71 21.33 -3.12
CA ILE A 33 -8.55 20.85 -4.23
C ILE A 33 -7.66 20.26 -5.33
N TRP A 34 -6.60 20.95 -5.71
CA TRP A 34 -5.66 20.42 -6.71
C TRP A 34 -5.02 19.10 -6.24
N GLN A 35 -4.55 19.00 -5.00
CA GLN A 35 -3.98 17.75 -4.49
C GLN A 35 -4.98 16.57 -4.47
N ASP A 36 -6.26 16.86 -4.25
CA ASP A 36 -7.30 15.84 -4.19
C ASP A 36 -7.86 15.48 -5.57
N PHE A 37 -7.84 16.37 -6.56
CA PHE A 37 -8.50 16.13 -7.84
C PHE A 37 -7.54 16.09 -9.04
N TYR A 38 -6.24 16.28 -8.82
CA TYR A 38 -5.30 16.12 -9.92
C TYR A 38 -5.32 14.67 -10.45
N PRO A 39 -5.50 14.47 -11.76
CA PRO A 39 -5.67 13.15 -12.32
C PRO A 39 -4.39 12.34 -12.24
N VAL A 40 -4.54 11.02 -12.16
CA VAL A 40 -3.43 10.08 -12.33
C VAL A 40 -2.84 10.29 -13.72
N GLN A 41 -1.51 10.28 -13.79
CA GLN A 41 -0.76 10.37 -15.05
C GLN A 41 -0.04 9.07 -15.31
N SER A 42 -0.09 8.60 -16.55
CA SER A 42 0.67 7.44 -17.01
C SER A 42 1.89 7.87 -17.83
N ALA A 43 2.95 7.06 -17.76
CA ALA A 43 4.12 7.21 -18.60
C ALA A 43 3.83 6.76 -20.05
N ASP A 44 4.65 7.21 -21.01
CA ASP A 44 4.53 6.80 -22.41
C ASP A 44 4.49 5.28 -22.58
N GLY A 45 3.51 4.81 -23.35
CA GLY A 45 3.23 3.39 -23.58
C GLY A 45 2.34 2.74 -22.53
N TRP A 46 1.88 3.49 -21.53
CA TRP A 46 0.96 3.01 -20.49
C TRP A 46 -0.34 3.81 -20.48
N SER A 47 -1.43 3.11 -20.19
CA SER A 47 -2.74 3.69 -19.89
C SER A 47 -3.27 3.08 -18.59
N TYR A 48 -4.25 3.74 -18.00
CA TYR A 48 -5.00 3.21 -16.87
C TYR A 48 -6.48 3.44 -17.12
N ASP A 49 -7.30 2.58 -16.53
CA ASP A 49 -8.75 2.72 -16.47
C ASP A 49 -9.20 2.44 -15.04
N VAL A 50 -10.25 3.13 -14.59
CA VAL A 50 -10.86 2.87 -13.30
C VAL A 50 -11.91 1.78 -13.47
N ILE A 51 -11.64 0.60 -12.90
CA ILE A 51 -12.56 -0.56 -13.01
C ILE A 51 -13.63 -0.57 -11.90
N HIS A 52 -13.27 -0.07 -10.72
CA HIS A 52 -14.13 -0.02 -9.53
C HIS A 52 -13.86 1.26 -8.75
N GLU A 53 -14.93 1.93 -8.36
CA GLU A 53 -14.90 3.14 -7.53
C GLU A 53 -15.53 2.85 -6.15
N ASP A 54 -15.46 3.81 -5.21
CA ASP A 54 -16.13 3.72 -3.91
C ASP A 54 -15.78 2.46 -3.09
N VAL A 55 -14.53 1.98 -3.19
CA VAL A 55 -13.98 0.97 -2.28
C VAL A 55 -13.19 1.70 -1.21
N GLN A 56 -13.78 1.80 -0.01
CA GLN A 56 -13.13 2.53 1.08
C GLN A 56 -11.84 1.82 1.49
N LYS A 57 -10.72 2.55 1.47
CA LYS A 57 -9.40 2.07 1.89
C LYS A 57 -9.06 0.69 1.34
N ALA A 58 -9.17 0.52 0.03
CA ALA A 58 -8.67 -0.68 -0.62
C ALA A 58 -7.17 -0.84 -0.31
N ALA A 59 -6.78 -1.98 0.28
CA ALA A 59 -5.38 -2.25 0.64
C ALA A 59 -4.77 -3.38 -0.19
N SER A 60 -5.35 -4.58 -0.15
CA SER A 60 -4.86 -5.72 -0.94
C SER A 60 -5.90 -6.27 -1.88
N LEU A 61 -5.40 -6.80 -3.00
CA LEU A 61 -6.15 -7.26 -4.15
C LEU A 61 -5.76 -8.70 -4.48
N VAL A 62 -6.73 -9.57 -4.71
CA VAL A 62 -6.48 -10.92 -5.25
C VAL A 62 -7.45 -11.21 -6.40
N PRO A 63 -6.97 -11.24 -7.66
CA PRO A 63 -7.81 -11.57 -8.81
C PRO A 63 -8.35 -13.00 -8.71
N LEU A 64 -9.59 -13.20 -9.13
CA LEU A 64 -10.26 -14.49 -9.07
C LEU A 64 -10.42 -15.12 -10.47
N PRO A 65 -10.45 -16.47 -10.57
CA PRO A 65 -10.63 -17.16 -11.85
C PRO A 65 -11.94 -16.86 -12.57
N ASP A 66 -12.98 -16.43 -11.84
CA ASP A 66 -14.28 -16.04 -12.39
C ASP A 66 -14.29 -14.60 -12.95
N GLY A 67 -13.13 -13.93 -12.96
CA GLY A 67 -12.98 -12.53 -13.37
C GLY A 67 -13.38 -11.53 -12.29
N GLY A 68 -13.75 -11.99 -11.10
CA GLY A 68 -13.93 -11.15 -9.92
C GLY A 68 -12.62 -10.80 -9.23
N LEU A 69 -12.74 -10.12 -8.09
CA LEU A 69 -11.64 -9.61 -7.30
C LEU A 69 -11.98 -9.71 -5.81
N LEU A 70 -11.04 -10.21 -5.01
CA LEU A 70 -11.07 -9.99 -3.57
C LEU A 70 -10.34 -8.69 -3.24
N VAL A 71 -10.95 -7.86 -2.39
CA VAL A 71 -10.37 -6.59 -1.93
C VAL A 71 -10.50 -6.48 -0.42
N SER A 72 -9.42 -6.18 0.29
CA SER A 72 -9.50 -5.81 1.71
C SER A 72 -9.86 -4.33 1.87
N GLN A 73 -10.77 -4.04 2.80
CA GLN A 73 -11.05 -2.68 3.26
C GLN A 73 -10.34 -2.45 4.59
N GLU A 74 -9.27 -1.66 4.57
CA GLU A 74 -8.29 -1.47 5.65
C GLU A 74 -8.78 -0.49 6.73
N LEU A 75 -9.99 -0.73 7.23
CA LEU A 75 -10.63 0.04 8.28
C LEU A 75 -10.21 -0.50 9.66
N LYS A 76 -10.08 0.41 10.64
CA LYS A 76 -9.66 0.10 12.01
C LYS A 76 -10.83 -0.32 12.90
N ASN A 77 -10.51 -0.87 14.08
CA ASN A 77 -11.46 -1.16 15.17
C ASN A 77 -12.57 -2.13 14.74
N ASP A 78 -12.16 -3.24 14.10
CA ASP A 78 -13.06 -4.32 13.66
C ASP A 78 -14.14 -3.86 12.65
N LYS A 79 -13.87 -2.78 11.90
CA LYS A 79 -14.75 -2.26 10.84
C LYS A 79 -14.29 -2.64 9.42
N GLY A 80 -13.12 -3.23 9.31
CA GLY A 80 -12.56 -3.71 8.06
C GLY A 80 -13.16 -5.05 7.67
N ASN A 81 -13.05 -5.37 6.39
CA ASN A 81 -13.60 -6.58 5.83
C ASN A 81 -12.80 -7.00 4.58
N ILE A 82 -13.09 -8.20 4.07
CA ILE A 82 -12.68 -8.63 2.73
C ILE A 82 -13.94 -8.71 1.88
N LEU A 83 -13.98 -7.95 0.79
CA LEU A 83 -15.05 -7.93 -0.20
C LEU A 83 -14.69 -8.85 -1.37
N HIS A 84 -15.69 -9.56 -1.89
CA HIS A 84 -15.69 -10.05 -3.26
C HIS A 84 -16.44 -9.06 -4.14
N ILE A 85 -15.77 -8.55 -5.17
CA ILE A 85 -16.36 -7.77 -6.25
C ILE A 85 -16.42 -8.67 -7.48
N ALA A 86 -17.63 -9.03 -7.89
CA ALA A 86 -17.85 -9.85 -9.08
C ALA A 86 -17.53 -9.06 -10.35
N ALA A 87 -17.35 -9.75 -11.48
CA ALA A 87 -17.08 -9.12 -12.77
C ALA A 87 -18.17 -8.12 -13.23
N ASP A 88 -19.40 -8.26 -12.74
CA ASP A 88 -20.51 -7.32 -12.99
C ASP A 88 -20.57 -6.14 -12.00
N GLY A 89 -19.59 -6.05 -11.09
CA GLY A 89 -19.47 -5.01 -10.07
C GLY A 89 -20.26 -5.28 -8.79
N LYS A 90 -21.06 -6.36 -8.71
CA LYS A 90 -21.78 -6.71 -7.47
C LYS A 90 -20.80 -7.06 -6.36
N ARG A 91 -21.08 -6.56 -5.16
CA ARG A 91 -20.20 -6.72 -3.99
C ARG A 91 -20.83 -7.63 -2.95
N ARG A 92 -20.01 -8.48 -2.34
CA ARG A 92 -20.40 -9.33 -1.23
C ARG A 92 -19.28 -9.38 -0.19
N VAL A 93 -19.60 -9.13 1.07
CA VAL A 93 -18.65 -9.33 2.17
C VAL A 93 -18.35 -10.82 2.31
N MET A 94 -17.07 -11.18 2.29
CA MET A 94 -16.57 -12.54 2.46
C MET A 94 -16.18 -12.80 3.91
N ILE A 95 -15.49 -11.84 4.52
CA ILE A 95 -15.05 -11.86 5.92
C ILE A 95 -15.29 -10.48 6.47
N ASP A 96 -15.91 -10.39 7.64
CA ASP A 96 -16.24 -9.12 8.31
C ASP A 96 -15.54 -9.04 9.68
N GLY A 97 -15.58 -7.87 10.31
CA GLY A 97 -15.07 -7.70 11.68
C GLY A 97 -13.54 -7.70 11.80
N LEU A 98 -12.83 -7.33 10.74
CA LEU A 98 -11.36 -7.26 10.71
C LEU A 98 -10.87 -5.85 11.12
N SER A 99 -9.68 -5.75 11.69
CA SER A 99 -9.03 -4.48 12.02
C SER A 99 -7.76 -4.30 11.20
N LYS A 100 -7.77 -3.33 10.29
CA LYS A 100 -6.71 -3.09 9.29
C LYS A 100 -6.32 -4.36 8.50
N PRO A 101 -7.28 -5.03 7.82
CA PRO A 101 -6.90 -6.12 6.93
C PRO A 101 -6.07 -5.55 5.78
N ASP A 102 -4.79 -5.91 5.74
CA ASP A 102 -3.84 -5.34 4.79
C ASP A 102 -3.32 -6.43 3.85
N GLY A 103 -2.51 -7.37 4.34
CA GLY A 103 -2.01 -8.47 3.52
C GLY A 103 -3.07 -9.46 3.09
N MET A 104 -3.07 -9.83 1.81
CA MET A 104 -3.83 -10.95 1.28
C MET A 104 -3.09 -11.62 0.11
N ILE A 105 -3.05 -12.95 0.08
CA ILE A 105 -2.42 -13.72 -1.00
C ILE A 105 -3.14 -15.05 -1.24
N ALA A 106 -3.14 -15.50 -2.50
CA ALA A 106 -3.58 -16.84 -2.87
C ALA A 106 -2.57 -17.89 -2.37
N ALA A 107 -3.02 -18.85 -1.57
CA ALA A 107 -2.19 -19.97 -1.15
C ALA A 107 -3.06 -21.19 -0.80
N ARG A 108 -2.52 -22.40 -1.03
CA ARG A 108 -3.16 -23.67 -0.62
C ARG A 108 -4.60 -23.88 -1.13
N GLY A 109 -4.97 -23.26 -2.25
CA GLY A 109 -6.32 -23.30 -2.82
C GLY A 109 -7.34 -22.43 -2.07
N GLY A 110 -6.87 -21.52 -1.23
CA GLY A 110 -7.65 -20.51 -0.55
C GLY A 110 -6.90 -19.18 -0.50
N TRP A 111 -7.23 -18.34 0.48
CA TRP A 111 -6.67 -17.00 0.64
C TRP A 111 -6.13 -16.84 2.04
N VAL A 112 -4.85 -16.53 2.15
CA VAL A 112 -4.24 -16.12 3.42
C VAL A 112 -4.39 -14.62 3.54
N PHE A 113 -4.79 -14.15 4.72
CA PHE A 113 -4.92 -12.74 5.02
C PHE A 113 -4.38 -12.41 6.41
N SER A 114 -3.95 -11.17 6.57
CA SER A 114 -3.43 -10.64 7.83
C SER A 114 -4.24 -9.43 8.30
N GLN A 115 -3.96 -9.02 9.53
CA GLN A 115 -4.44 -7.78 10.11
C GLN A 115 -3.24 -7.03 10.64
N GLU A 116 -3.06 -5.78 10.20
CA GLU A 116 -1.97 -4.91 10.62
C GLU A 116 -2.27 -4.30 12.00
N THR A 117 -2.59 -5.17 12.96
CA THR A 117 -2.87 -4.87 14.35
C THR A 117 -2.10 -5.86 15.22
N ALA A 118 -1.68 -5.42 16.40
CA ALA A 118 -0.94 -6.25 17.34
C ALA A 118 -1.72 -7.52 17.75
N ASN A 119 -0.99 -8.62 17.93
CA ASN A 119 -1.50 -9.91 18.42
C ASN A 119 -2.72 -10.46 17.64
N ARG A 120 -2.71 -10.31 16.30
CA ARG A 120 -3.74 -10.87 15.43
C ARG A 120 -3.20 -12.11 14.69
N PRO A 121 -4.05 -13.11 14.46
CA PRO A 121 -3.64 -14.27 13.67
C PRO A 121 -3.49 -13.88 12.20
N VAL A 122 -2.50 -14.49 11.54
CA VAL A 122 -2.55 -14.70 10.09
C VAL A 122 -3.45 -15.90 9.85
N GLN A 123 -4.44 -15.75 8.96
CA GLN A 123 -5.54 -16.69 8.80
C GLN A 123 -5.66 -17.17 7.36
N LEU A 124 -6.09 -18.41 7.17
CA LEU A 124 -6.43 -18.98 5.86
C LEU A 124 -7.94 -19.13 5.77
N LEU A 125 -8.55 -18.52 4.76
CA LEU A 125 -9.90 -18.86 4.29
C LEU A 125 -9.80 -19.92 3.20
N LYS A 126 -10.33 -21.11 3.44
CA LYS A 126 -10.39 -22.19 2.47
C LYS A 126 -11.70 -22.97 2.62
N ASP A 127 -12.37 -23.26 1.50
CA ASP A 127 -13.62 -24.01 1.46
C ASP A 127 -14.70 -23.46 2.41
N GLY A 128 -14.76 -22.12 2.52
CA GLY A 128 -15.69 -21.40 3.41
C GLY A 128 -15.33 -21.43 4.89
N LYS A 129 -14.20 -22.02 5.27
CA LYS A 129 -13.71 -22.09 6.66
C LYS A 129 -12.50 -21.21 6.86
N VAL A 130 -12.51 -20.42 7.93
CA VAL A 130 -11.35 -19.66 8.40
C VAL A 130 -10.59 -20.48 9.45
N SER A 131 -9.27 -20.57 9.31
CA SER A 131 -8.37 -21.19 10.29
C SER A 131 -7.15 -20.32 10.55
N ASP A 132 -6.75 -20.24 11.81
CA ASP A 132 -5.53 -19.52 12.21
C ASP A 132 -4.29 -20.34 11.85
N LEU A 133 -3.27 -19.68 11.31
CA LEU A 133 -1.97 -20.29 11.00
C LEU A 133 -0.97 -20.04 12.12
N PHE A 134 -0.79 -18.76 12.49
CA PHE A 134 0.05 -18.31 13.59
C PHE A 134 -0.32 -16.90 14.01
N THR A 135 0.07 -16.50 15.22
CA THR A 135 -0.12 -15.14 15.74
C THR A 135 1.03 -14.24 15.33
N GLY A 136 0.72 -13.12 14.69
CA GLY A 136 1.67 -12.06 14.35
C GLY A 136 1.40 -10.77 15.14
N ASN A 137 2.26 -9.78 14.94
CA ASN A 137 2.19 -8.47 15.57
C ASN A 137 2.24 -7.37 14.51
N SER A 138 1.07 -6.93 14.03
CA SER A 138 0.96 -6.02 12.88
C SER A 138 1.51 -6.57 11.57
N VAL A 139 1.11 -7.79 11.20
CA VAL A 139 1.53 -8.39 9.92
C VAL A 139 0.86 -7.65 8.77
N GLN A 140 1.67 -7.10 7.87
CA GLN A 140 1.22 -6.41 6.67
C GLN A 140 1.47 -7.26 5.44
N GLY A 141 2.72 -7.34 4.96
CA GLY A 141 3.06 -8.07 3.75
C GLY A 141 3.06 -9.60 3.94
N LEU A 142 2.61 -10.29 2.89
CA LEU A 142 2.58 -11.75 2.79
C LEU A 142 3.16 -12.18 1.45
N TRP A 143 3.92 -13.28 1.44
CA TRP A 143 4.40 -13.90 0.21
C TRP A 143 4.51 -15.42 0.36
N ASP A 144 4.04 -16.18 -0.63
CA ASP A 144 3.99 -17.65 -0.58
C ASP A 144 4.85 -18.25 -1.70
N ASP A 145 5.70 -19.22 -1.38
CA ASP A 145 6.53 -19.94 -2.35
C ASP A 145 6.05 -21.37 -2.64
N GLY A 146 4.91 -21.75 -2.06
CA GLY A 146 4.33 -23.08 -2.15
C GLY A 146 4.79 -24.05 -1.07
N ASP A 147 5.95 -23.85 -0.45
CA ASP A 147 6.45 -24.66 0.68
C ASP A 147 6.37 -23.88 1.99
N TYR A 148 6.61 -22.57 1.92
CA TYR A 148 6.57 -21.63 3.02
C TYR A 148 5.73 -20.40 2.71
N LEU A 149 5.04 -19.93 3.74
CA LEU A 149 4.46 -18.60 3.78
C LEU A 149 5.40 -17.66 4.55
N TYR A 150 5.75 -16.55 3.93
CA TYR A 150 6.52 -15.46 4.52
C TYR A 150 5.56 -14.35 4.94
N ALA A 151 5.84 -13.74 6.09
CA ALA A 151 5.07 -12.64 6.64
C ALA A 151 6.00 -11.58 7.22
N ILE A 152 5.69 -10.31 7.00
CA ILE A 152 6.48 -9.19 7.52
C ILE A 152 5.60 -8.24 8.34
N GLU A 153 6.15 -7.75 9.44
CA GLU A 153 5.42 -6.94 10.42
C GLU A 153 5.73 -5.45 10.25
N ASP A 154 4.69 -4.63 10.01
CA ASP A 154 4.77 -3.16 10.08
C ASP A 154 4.71 -2.73 11.55
N ASN A 155 5.86 -2.82 12.21
CA ASN A 155 6.02 -2.40 13.59
C ASN A 155 7.11 -1.33 13.71
N ARG A 156 6.84 -0.29 14.52
CA ARG A 156 7.76 0.86 14.68
C ARG A 156 9.04 0.57 15.46
N GLU A 157 9.04 -0.49 16.26
CA GLU A 157 10.13 -0.75 17.22
C GLU A 157 10.74 -2.13 17.08
N ASN A 158 9.92 -3.16 16.88
CA ASN A 158 10.38 -4.54 16.93
C ASN A 158 9.59 -5.45 15.96
N GLY A 159 9.61 -5.08 14.67
CA GLY A 159 9.05 -5.88 13.59
C GLY A 159 9.92 -7.09 13.29
N ARG A 160 9.30 -8.11 12.69
CA ARG A 160 9.94 -9.36 12.32
C ARG A 160 9.63 -9.73 10.87
N LEU A 161 10.57 -10.44 10.27
CA LEU A 161 10.33 -11.25 9.07
C LEU A 161 10.18 -12.71 9.51
N LEU A 162 9.03 -13.29 9.21
CA LEU A 162 8.62 -14.62 9.64
C LEU A 162 8.57 -15.56 8.43
N ARG A 163 8.83 -16.85 8.69
CA ARG A 163 8.64 -17.93 7.72
C ARG A 163 7.87 -19.07 8.38
N TYR A 164 6.70 -19.37 7.86
CA TYR A 164 5.81 -20.45 8.27
C TYR A 164 5.91 -21.61 7.29
N ARG A 165 6.27 -22.81 7.78
CA ARG A 165 6.32 -24.04 6.98
C ARG A 165 4.95 -24.69 6.96
N TRP A 166 4.40 -24.87 5.77
CA TRP A 166 3.07 -25.43 5.63
C TRP A 166 2.94 -26.91 6.01
N SER A 167 4.02 -27.69 5.94
CA SER A 167 3.95 -29.14 6.16
C SER A 167 3.68 -29.55 7.61
N ASP A 168 4.14 -28.74 8.57
CA ASP A 168 4.05 -29.03 10.00
C ASP A 168 3.65 -27.81 10.86
N GLY A 169 3.55 -26.63 10.27
CA GLY A 169 3.23 -25.39 10.96
C GLY A 169 4.41 -24.74 11.69
N GLU A 170 5.65 -25.16 11.43
CA GLU A 170 6.84 -24.55 12.03
C GLU A 170 6.93 -23.06 11.67
N LEU A 171 6.99 -22.20 12.68
CA LEU A 171 7.19 -20.76 12.53
C LEU A 171 8.64 -20.40 12.91
N THR A 172 9.43 -19.96 11.93
CA THR A 172 10.78 -19.46 12.13
C THR A 172 10.82 -17.94 12.01
N VAL A 173 11.53 -17.27 12.92
CA VAL A 173 11.87 -15.85 12.76
C VAL A 173 13.16 -15.74 11.96
N LEU A 174 13.11 -15.09 10.79
CA LEU A 174 14.28 -14.88 9.92
C LEU A 174 15.03 -13.60 10.26
N ARG A 175 14.29 -12.57 10.69
CA ARG A 175 14.81 -11.28 11.16
C ARG A 175 13.98 -10.71 12.28
N GLU A 176 14.66 -9.94 13.12
CA GLU A 176 14.09 -9.20 14.25
C GLU A 176 14.59 -7.76 14.22
N HIS A 177 14.00 -6.92 15.06
CA HIS A 177 14.35 -5.50 15.20
C HIS A 177 14.20 -4.70 13.90
N LEU A 178 13.32 -5.17 13.00
CA LEU A 178 12.91 -4.42 11.82
C LEU A 178 12.00 -3.26 12.24
N ARG A 179 12.00 -2.19 11.47
CA ARG A 179 11.21 -0.98 11.77
C ARG A 179 10.45 -0.53 10.54
N GLU A 180 9.13 -0.50 10.64
CA GLU A 180 8.24 -0.02 9.58
C GLU A 180 8.49 -0.72 8.24
N THR A 181 8.54 -2.06 8.28
CA THR A 181 8.72 -2.93 7.11
C THR A 181 7.39 -3.48 6.66
N GLU A 182 7.06 -3.35 5.37
CA GLU A 182 5.66 -3.46 4.93
C GLU A 182 5.42 -4.57 3.91
N SER A 183 6.39 -4.81 3.03
CA SER A 183 6.28 -5.80 1.97
C SER A 183 7.45 -6.75 1.95
N ILE A 184 7.18 -7.96 1.46
CA ILE A 184 8.13 -9.04 1.22
C ILE A 184 7.78 -9.67 -0.12
N THR A 185 8.76 -9.89 -1.01
CA THR A 185 8.54 -10.60 -2.28
C THR A 185 9.80 -11.31 -2.71
N ARG A 186 9.69 -12.45 -3.40
CA ARG A 186 10.83 -13.04 -4.11
C ARG A 186 10.77 -12.69 -5.60
N CYS A 187 11.90 -12.32 -6.17
CA CYS A 187 12.04 -12.03 -7.59
C CYS A 187 12.47 -13.28 -8.37
N THR A 188 12.38 -13.21 -9.69
CA THR A 188 12.69 -14.32 -10.61
C THR A 188 14.15 -14.78 -10.54
N ASP A 189 15.06 -13.91 -10.07
CA ASP A 189 16.46 -14.23 -9.80
C ASP A 189 16.68 -14.91 -8.43
N GLY A 190 15.61 -15.20 -7.69
CA GLY A 190 15.63 -15.82 -6.37
C GLY A 190 15.81 -14.84 -5.20
N SER A 191 16.02 -13.54 -5.47
CA SER A 191 16.18 -12.53 -4.43
C SER A 191 14.92 -12.37 -3.61
N LEU A 192 15.02 -12.53 -2.29
CA LEU A 192 13.96 -12.14 -1.37
C LEU A 192 14.17 -10.67 -0.97
N LEU A 193 13.19 -9.82 -1.22
CA LEU A 193 13.27 -8.38 -1.04
C LEU A 193 12.22 -7.91 -0.03
N TYR A 194 12.56 -6.92 0.80
CA TYR A 194 11.61 -6.28 1.69
C TYR A 194 11.80 -4.76 1.79
N THR A 195 10.74 -4.04 2.14
CA THR A 195 10.75 -2.57 2.28
C THR A 195 11.09 -2.14 3.71
N GLU A 196 11.68 -0.95 3.85
CA GLU A 196 11.67 -0.19 5.11
C GLU A 196 11.10 1.21 4.82
N LYS A 197 9.81 1.42 5.11
CA LYS A 197 9.00 2.55 4.60
C LYS A 197 9.62 3.90 4.94
N LYS A 198 9.91 4.17 6.21
CA LYS A 198 10.41 5.49 6.64
C LYS A 198 11.81 5.79 6.14
N LYS A 199 12.65 4.77 5.97
CA LYS A 199 13.99 4.97 5.41
C LYS A 199 13.98 5.14 3.90
N GLY A 200 12.89 4.77 3.22
CA GLY A 200 12.78 4.90 1.77
C GLY A 200 13.68 3.92 1.04
N VAL A 201 13.84 2.71 1.59
CA VAL A 201 14.77 1.70 1.08
C VAL A 201 14.09 0.35 0.84
N ILE A 202 14.67 -0.41 -0.08
CA ILE A 202 14.38 -1.82 -0.30
C ILE A 202 15.66 -2.60 -0.02
N HIS A 203 15.56 -3.61 0.84
CA HIS A 203 16.66 -4.50 1.20
C HIS A 203 16.57 -5.81 0.41
N ARG A 204 17.72 -6.41 0.11
CA ARG A 204 17.82 -7.81 -0.32
C ARG A 204 18.18 -8.66 0.87
N PHE A 205 17.28 -9.55 1.29
CA PHE A 205 17.53 -10.48 2.37
C PHE A 205 18.73 -11.40 2.05
N SER A 206 19.60 -11.63 3.04
CA SER A 206 20.78 -12.50 2.91
C SER A 206 20.99 -13.36 4.17
N ASP A 207 21.22 -14.66 4.06
CA ASP A 207 21.31 -15.53 5.27
C ASP A 207 22.35 -15.10 6.32
N ASP A 208 23.36 -14.30 5.92
CA ASP A 208 24.41 -13.76 6.80
C ASP A 208 23.96 -12.59 7.69
N GLY A 209 22.73 -12.10 7.57
CA GLY A 209 22.20 -11.03 8.43
C GLY A 209 22.43 -9.61 7.92
N LYS A 210 23.14 -9.41 6.80
CA LYS A 210 23.56 -8.06 6.37
C LYS A 210 22.47 -7.28 5.63
N ASP A 211 21.59 -7.99 4.94
CA ASP A 211 20.47 -7.45 4.16
C ASP A 211 20.82 -6.17 3.39
N PRO A 212 21.73 -6.23 2.38
CA PRO A 212 22.19 -5.03 1.69
C PRO A 212 21.04 -4.23 1.05
N VAL A 213 21.19 -2.90 1.05
CA VAL A 213 20.25 -1.99 0.38
C VAL A 213 20.36 -2.19 -1.14
N LEU A 214 19.23 -2.53 -1.76
CA LEU A 214 19.10 -2.67 -3.21
C LEU A 214 18.72 -1.35 -3.88
N LEU A 215 17.74 -0.65 -3.31
CA LEU A 215 17.26 0.66 -3.77
C LEU A 215 17.08 1.59 -2.58
N ALA A 216 17.34 2.88 -2.79
CA ALA A 216 17.22 3.92 -1.77
C ALA A 216 16.63 5.21 -2.36
N GLY A 217 16.27 6.15 -1.49
CA GLY A 217 15.70 7.45 -1.92
C GLY A 217 14.25 7.35 -2.41
N LEU A 218 13.56 6.26 -2.08
CA LEU A 218 12.15 6.05 -2.41
C LEU A 218 11.26 6.82 -1.45
N ASN A 219 10.10 7.29 -1.92
CA ASN A 219 9.14 7.98 -1.04
C ASN A 219 8.18 6.95 -0.44
N GLN A 220 8.46 6.51 0.78
CA GLN A 220 7.60 5.58 1.53
C GLN A 220 7.22 4.32 0.74
N PRO A 221 8.19 3.49 0.29
CA PRO A 221 7.90 2.28 -0.46
C PRO A 221 7.11 1.31 0.42
N THR A 222 5.93 0.91 -0.03
CA THR A 222 5.01 0.06 0.74
C THR A 222 4.94 -1.35 0.19
N PHE A 223 4.51 -1.51 -1.06
CA PHE A 223 4.25 -2.81 -1.69
C PHE A 223 5.25 -3.10 -2.79
N LEU A 224 5.70 -4.36 -2.86
CA LEU A 224 6.62 -4.87 -3.87
C LEU A 224 5.99 -6.04 -4.62
N MET A 225 6.19 -6.06 -5.93
CA MET A 225 5.86 -7.22 -6.76
C MET A 225 6.94 -7.38 -7.83
N CYS A 226 7.44 -8.60 -7.98
CA CYS A 226 8.37 -8.94 -9.04
C CYS A 226 7.69 -9.73 -10.15
N ASP A 227 7.99 -9.38 -11.40
CA ASP A 227 7.60 -10.15 -12.57
C ASP A 227 8.68 -10.09 -13.66
N ALA A 228 8.34 -10.52 -14.89
CA ALA A 228 9.25 -10.55 -16.02
C ALA A 228 9.73 -9.16 -16.48
N ARG A 229 9.05 -8.06 -16.12
CA ARG A 229 9.43 -6.68 -16.44
C ARG A 229 10.41 -6.12 -15.41
N GLY A 230 10.37 -6.62 -14.18
CA GLY A 230 11.28 -6.20 -13.11
C GLY A 230 10.59 -6.10 -11.75
N LEU A 231 11.04 -5.15 -10.94
CA LEU A 231 10.48 -4.86 -9.61
C LEU A 231 9.51 -3.69 -9.70
N TRP A 232 8.25 -3.95 -9.39
CA TRP A 232 7.21 -2.96 -9.17
C TRP A 232 7.21 -2.49 -7.72
N ILE A 233 7.07 -1.18 -7.52
CA ILE A 233 7.13 -0.54 -6.20
C ILE A 233 5.99 0.47 -6.09
N SER A 234 5.12 0.29 -5.11
CA SER A 234 4.10 1.29 -4.75
C SER A 234 4.60 2.19 -3.63
N GLU A 235 4.23 3.47 -3.68
CA GLU A 235 4.55 4.46 -2.64
C GLU A 235 3.32 4.76 -1.77
N ASP A 236 3.44 4.64 -0.44
CA ASP A 236 2.41 4.97 0.54
C ASP A 236 2.45 6.47 0.89
N SER A 237 2.00 7.29 -0.05
CA SER A 237 1.82 8.72 0.14
C SER A 237 0.38 9.12 -0.16
N THR A 238 -0.26 9.84 0.76
CA THR A 238 -1.66 10.30 0.63
C THR A 238 -1.89 11.16 -0.62
N HIS A 239 -0.84 11.85 -1.08
CA HIS A 239 -0.87 12.63 -2.31
C HIS A 239 0.41 12.38 -3.12
N ARG A 240 0.28 12.39 -4.45
CA ARG A 240 1.42 12.27 -5.38
C ARG A 240 2.25 11.00 -5.19
N ALA A 241 1.63 9.93 -4.69
CA ALA A 241 2.25 8.62 -4.75
C ALA A 241 2.49 8.21 -6.20
N ARG A 242 3.45 7.31 -6.38
CA ARG A 242 3.84 6.76 -7.66
C ARG A 242 3.78 5.25 -7.61
N LEU A 243 3.57 4.68 -8.79
CA LEU A 243 3.89 3.28 -9.08
C LEU A 243 5.17 3.30 -9.91
N LEU A 244 6.22 2.69 -9.40
CA LEU A 244 7.53 2.65 -10.04
C LEU A 244 7.80 1.25 -10.62
N LEU A 245 8.55 1.20 -11.72
CA LEU A 245 9.10 -0.01 -12.29
C LEU A 245 10.62 0.13 -12.38
N TRP A 246 11.34 -0.84 -11.82
CA TRP A 246 12.79 -0.96 -11.92
C TRP A 246 13.16 -2.22 -12.70
N ASP A 247 13.86 -2.06 -13.81
CA ASP A 247 14.27 -3.14 -14.71
C ASP A 247 15.58 -3.84 -14.27
N GLY A 248 16.09 -3.49 -13.08
CA GLY A 248 17.37 -3.95 -12.55
C GLY A 248 18.54 -3.01 -12.87
N LYS A 249 18.33 -1.89 -13.58
CA LYS A 249 19.37 -0.94 -13.96
C LYS A 249 18.94 0.50 -13.70
N GLY A 250 19.90 1.32 -13.25
CA GLY A 250 19.66 2.74 -13.01
C GLY A 250 18.54 2.99 -11.99
N GLU A 251 17.86 4.12 -12.14
CA GLU A 251 16.80 4.56 -11.24
C GLU A 251 15.43 3.97 -11.65
N PRO A 252 14.55 3.65 -10.68
CA PRO A 252 13.18 3.25 -10.97
C PRO A 252 12.42 4.32 -11.78
N ARG A 253 11.73 3.89 -12.84
CA ARG A 253 10.89 4.75 -13.67
C ARG A 253 9.48 4.83 -13.08
N ALA A 254 8.93 6.04 -12.95
CA ALA A 254 7.52 6.20 -12.63
C ALA A 254 6.64 5.78 -13.82
N ILE A 255 5.76 4.80 -13.60
CA ILE A 255 4.78 4.31 -14.57
C ILE A 255 3.45 5.02 -14.38
N LEU A 256 3.01 5.16 -13.13
CA LEU A 256 1.89 6.00 -12.74
C LEU A 256 2.36 7.03 -11.71
N SER A 257 1.81 8.24 -11.79
CA SER A 257 2.04 9.34 -10.85
C SER A 257 0.73 9.98 -10.42
N PHE A 258 0.76 10.73 -9.32
CA PHE A 258 -0.43 11.37 -8.75
C PHE A 258 -1.46 10.38 -8.19
N LEU A 259 -0.99 9.20 -7.80
CA LEU A 259 -1.79 8.23 -7.04
C LEU A 259 -2.01 8.72 -5.61
N LYS A 260 -2.97 8.09 -4.93
CA LYS A 260 -3.35 8.36 -3.54
C LYS A 260 -3.20 7.09 -2.71
N ALA A 261 -2.01 6.91 -2.14
CA ALA A 261 -1.66 5.76 -1.31
C ALA A 261 -2.01 4.39 -1.94
N PRO A 262 -1.50 4.05 -3.14
CA PRO A 262 -1.66 2.72 -3.73
C PRO A 262 -1.00 1.66 -2.82
N GLN A 263 -1.78 0.69 -2.35
CA GLN A 263 -1.33 -0.29 -1.36
C GLN A 263 -0.98 -1.66 -1.95
N SER A 264 -1.39 -1.97 -3.18
CA SER A 264 -1.09 -3.25 -3.82
C SER A 264 -0.95 -3.12 -5.33
N ILE A 265 -0.20 -4.03 -5.95
CA ILE A 265 -0.23 -4.24 -7.39
C ILE A 265 -0.22 -5.74 -7.65
N VAL A 266 -1.10 -6.20 -8.54
CA VAL A 266 -1.21 -7.61 -8.92
C VAL A 266 -1.42 -7.76 -10.42
N PRO A 267 -0.89 -8.82 -11.07
CA PRO A 267 -1.13 -9.04 -12.49
C PRO A 267 -2.60 -9.38 -12.74
N ASP A 268 -3.17 -8.87 -13.83
CA ASP A 268 -4.57 -9.14 -14.21
C ASP A 268 -4.75 -10.45 -15.00
N GLY A 269 -3.66 -11.14 -15.32
CA GLY A 269 -3.63 -12.35 -16.14
C GLY A 269 -3.79 -12.12 -17.65
N LYS A 270 -3.92 -10.87 -18.09
CA LYS A 270 -4.14 -10.44 -19.49
C LYS A 270 -2.99 -9.55 -20.01
N GLY A 271 -1.96 -9.35 -19.20
CA GLY A 271 -0.76 -8.57 -19.53
C GLY A 271 -0.71 -7.18 -18.90
N GLY A 272 -1.76 -6.80 -18.18
CA GLY A 272 -1.86 -5.59 -17.36
C GLY A 272 -1.79 -5.88 -15.87
N TYR A 273 -2.23 -4.91 -15.07
CA TYR A 273 -2.19 -4.94 -13.61
C TYR A 273 -3.42 -4.31 -12.99
N LEU A 274 -3.75 -4.76 -11.79
CA LEU A 274 -4.71 -4.10 -10.89
C LEU A 274 -3.92 -3.42 -9.78
N LEU A 275 -4.39 -2.24 -9.37
CA LEU A 275 -3.81 -1.36 -8.35
C LEU A 275 -4.88 -0.93 -7.36
#